data_AF-A0A0X1KLZ4-F1
#
_entry.id   AF-A0A0X1KLZ4-F1
#
_cell.length_a   1.000
_cell.length_b   1.000
_cell.length_c   1.000
_cell.angle_alpha   90.00
_cell.angle_beta   90.00
_cell.angle_gamma   90.00
#
_symmetry.space_group_name_H-M   'P 1'
#
loop_
_entity.id
_entity.type
_entity.pdbx_description
1 polymer ?
#
loop_
_entity_poly.entity_id
_entity_poly.type
_entity_poly.pdbx_seq_one_letter_code
_entity_poly.pdbx_strand_id
1 'polypeptide(L)' 'MRTLGIIFIFIGLVLLLKQFNPEFIAWLRPYAGAIKNAFWGVTLIALGLYLMAKRTARKVVLALYLVYLIIYLVV' A
#
# COMPACT_ATOMS: atom_id res chain seq x y z
N MET A 1 -0.56 20.70 -1.38
CA MET A 1 -2.03 20.55 -1.38
C MET A 1 -2.53 19.49 -2.38
N ARG A 2 -2.08 19.47 -3.64
CA ARG A 2 -2.46 18.41 -4.61
C ARG A 2 -2.17 16.97 -4.14
N THR A 3 -1.03 16.73 -3.49
CA THR A 3 -0.63 15.39 -3.02
C THR A 3 -1.56 14.83 -1.95
N LEU A 4 -2.03 15.68 -1.02
CA LEU A 4 -3.01 15.30 0.00
C LEU A 4 -4.37 14.95 -0.62
N GLY A 5 -4.81 15.71 -1.63
CA GLY A 5 -6.02 15.40 -2.38
C GLY A 5 -5.96 14.04 -3.08
N ILE A 6 -4.81 13.71 -3.69
CA ILE A 6 -4.58 12.39 -4.29
C ILE A 6 -4.67 11.29 -3.23
N ILE A 7 -4.07 11.49 -2.05
CA ILE A 7 -4.14 10.53 -0.94
C ILE A 7 -5.60 10.31 -0.49
N PHE A 8 -6.40 11.36 -0.34
CA PHE A 8 -7.81 11.21 0.05
C PHE A 8 -8.68 10.52 -1.00
N ILE A 9 -8.52 10.88 -2.28
CA ILE A 9 -9.19 10.18 -3.39
C ILE A 9 -8.82 8.71 -3.38
N PHE A 10 -7.54 8.40 -3.15
CA PHE A 10 -7.03 7.04 -3.13
C PHE A 10 -7.58 6.22 -1.95
N ILE A 11 -7.59 6.79 -0.74
CA ILE A 11 -8.20 6.16 0.44
C ILE A 11 -9.69 5.92 0.21
N GLY A 12 -10.41 6.90 -0.34
CA GLY A 12 -11.83 6.76 -0.68
C GLY A 12 -12.08 5.62 -1.66
N LEU A 13 -11.27 5.51 -2.72
CA LEU A 13 -11.39 4.46 -3.72
C LEU A 13 -11.16 3.06 -3.13
N VAL A 14 -10.17 2.93 -2.24
CA VAL A 14 -9.86 1.69 -1.51
C VAL A 14 -11.02 1.26 -0.61
N LEU A 15 -11.63 2.21 0.12
CA LEU A 15 -12.80 1.93 0.96
C LEU A 15 -14.01 1.48 0.14
N LEU A 16 -14.25 2.13 -1.01
CA LEU A 16 -15.34 1.76 -1.92
C LEU A 16 -15.11 0.35 -2.50
N LEU A 17 -13.89 0.03 -2.94
CA LEU A 17 -13.53 -1.32 -3.43
C LEU A 17 -13.84 -2.41 -2.39
N LYS A 18 -13.50 -2.15 -1.13
CA LYS A 18 -13.79 -3.06 -0.02
C LYS A 18 -15.30 -3.25 0.22
N GLN A 19 -16.09 -2.20 -0.01
CA GLN A 19 -17.54 -2.22 0.20
C GLN A 19 -18.31 -2.85 -0.97
N PHE A 20 -17.89 -2.62 -2.21
CA PHE A 20 -18.61 -3.07 -3.40
C PHE A 20 -18.25 -4.49 -3.86
N ASN A 21 -17.06 -5.00 -3.55
CA ASN A 21 -16.67 -6.35 -3.96
C ASN A 21 -15.82 -7.08 -2.90
N PRO A 22 -16.47 -7.60 -1.84
CA PRO A 22 -15.76 -8.34 -0.79
C PRO A 22 -15.12 -9.64 -1.28
N GLU A 23 -15.61 -10.23 -2.37
CA GLU A 23 -15.03 -11.45 -2.96
C GLU A 23 -13.67 -11.20 -3.60
N PHE A 24 -13.44 -9.99 -4.12
CA PHE A 24 -12.13 -9.58 -4.66
C PHE A 24 -11.01 -9.65 -3.61
N ILE A 25 -11.36 -9.61 -2.32
CA ILE A 25 -10.42 -9.60 -1.18
C ILE A 25 -10.43 -10.96 -0.46
N ALA A 26 -11.39 -11.84 -0.74
CA ALA A 26 -11.54 -13.13 -0.07
C ALA A 26 -10.28 -14.00 -0.19
N TRP A 27 -9.55 -13.90 -1.31
CA TRP A 27 -8.29 -14.63 -1.52
C TRP A 27 -7.11 -14.07 -0.70
N LEU A 28 -7.15 -12.81 -0.27
CA LEU A 28 -6.14 -12.22 0.62
C LEU A 28 -6.43 -12.46 2.11
N ARG A 29 -7.68 -12.78 2.49
CA ARG A 29 -8.05 -13.06 3.90
C ARG A 29 -7.09 -13.99 4.64
N PRO A 30 -6.64 -15.14 4.09
CA PRO A 30 -5.72 -16.03 4.81
C PRO A 30 -4.35 -15.40 5.07
N TYR A 31 -3.92 -14.44 4.25
CA TYR A 31 -2.64 -13.75 4.39
C TYR A 31 -2.73 -12.46 5.22
N ALA A 32 -3.93 -12.10 5.69
CA ALA A 32 -4.18 -10.84 6.38
C ALA A 32 -3.31 -10.60 7.60
N GLY A 33 -3.18 -11.63 8.45
CA GLY A 33 -2.33 -11.56 9.63
C GLY A 33 -0.86 -11.36 9.26
N ALA A 34 -0.36 -12.08 8.25
CA ALA A 34 1.02 -11.97 7.81
C ALA A 34 1.33 -10.59 7.22
N ILE A 35 0.44 -10.04 6.39
CA ILE A 35 0.57 -8.70 5.81
C ILE A 35 0.59 -7.64 6.91
N LYS A 36 -0.30 -7.74 7.90
CA LYS A 36 -0.35 -6.76 9.00
C LYS A 36 0.90 -6.81 9.87
N ASN A 37 1.37 -8.01 10.20
CA ASN A 37 2.57 -8.19 11.02
C ASN A 37 3.85 -7.74 10.28
N ALA A 38 3.90 -7.91 8.96
CA ALA A 38 5.04 -7.50 8.15
C ALA A 38 5.10 -5.99 7.88
N PHE A 39 4.06 -5.21 8.25
CA PHE A 39 3.94 -3.78 7.94
C PHE A 39 5.21 -2.98 8.29
N TRP A 40 5.70 -3.12 9.52
CA TRP A 40 6.90 -2.38 9.94
C TRP A 40 8.16 -2.83 9.22
N GLY A 41 8.31 -4.14 8.95
CA GLY A 41 9.44 -4.67 8.19
C GLY A 41 9.48 -4.14 6.75
N VAL A 42 8.34 -4.20 6.05
CA VAL A 42 8.21 -3.70 4.68
C VAL A 42 8.42 -2.18 4.63
N THR A 43 7.89 -1.46 5.60
CA THR A 43 8.08 0.00 5.71
C THR A 43 9.55 0.37 5.90
N LEU A 44 10.26 -0.32 6.78
CA LEU A 44 11.69 -0.08 7.01
C LEU A 44 12.54 -0.41 5.78
N ILE A 45 12.25 -1.52 5.10
CA ILE A 45 12.93 -1.90 3.85
C ILE A 45 12.67 -0.85 2.76
N ALA A 46 11.41 -0.45 2.56
CA ALA A 46 11.04 0.57 1.58
C ALA A 46 11.71 1.91 1.89
N LEU A 47 11.78 2.30 3.16
CA LEU A 47 12.43 3.52 3.60
C LEU A 47 13.95 3.47 3.37
N GLY A 48 14.60 2.37 3.74
CA GLY A 48 16.02 2.15 3.46
C GLY A 48 16.34 2.21 1.97
N LEU A 49 15.56 1.51 1.14
CA LEU A 49 15.70 1.54 -0.31
C LEU A 49 15.44 2.94 -0.89
N TYR A 50 14.45 3.66 -0.38
CA TYR A 50 14.14 5.02 -0.83
C TYR A 50 15.30 5.99 -0.57
N LEU A 51 15.94 5.89 0.59
CA LEU A 51 17.09 6.71 0.96
C LEU A 51 18.31 6.41 0.08
N MET A 52 18.58 5.13 -0.20
CA MET A 52 19.72 4.68 -1.01
C MET A 52 19.50 4.81 -2.53
N ALA A 53 18.24 4.85 -2.99
CA ALA A 53 17.90 4.86 -4.40
C ALA A 53 18.21 6.20 -5.09
N LYS A 54 18.70 6.12 -6.33
CA LYS A 54 18.79 7.27 -7.27
C LYS A 54 17.37 7.78 -7.60
N ARG A 55 17.26 9.05 -8.05
CA ARG A 55 15.97 9.74 -8.33
C ARG A 55 14.94 8.90 -9.10
N THR A 56 15.37 8.12 -10.09
CA THR A 56 14.49 7.28 -10.91
C THR A 56 13.97 6.06 -10.13
N ALA A 57 14.85 5.38 -9.38
CA ALA A 57 14.52 4.21 -8.59
C ALA A 57 13.65 4.56 -7.36
N ARG A 58 13.74 5.78 -6.83
CA ARG A 58 12.84 6.25 -5.75
C ARG A 58 11.37 6.18 -6.13
N LYS A 59 11.03 6.49 -7.39
CA LYS A 59 9.64 6.38 -7.87
C LYS A 59 9.16 4.93 -7.88
N VAL A 60 10.03 3.99 -8.23
CA VAL A 60 9.71 2.56 -8.24
C VAL A 60 9.49 2.05 -6.82
N VAL A 61 10.39 2.41 -5.88
CA VAL A 61 10.24 2.05 -4.46
C VAL A 61 8.94 2.62 -3.89
N LEU A 62 8.64 3.89 -4.17
CA LEU A 62 7.37 4.51 -3.77
C LEU A 62 6.18 3.80 -4.38
N ALA A 63 6.20 3.47 -5.66
CA ALA A 63 5.11 2.76 -6.33
C ALA A 63 4.86 1.38 -5.71
N LEU A 64 5.92 0.59 -5.49
CA LEU A 64 5.84 -0.72 -4.84
C LEU A 64 5.29 -0.60 -3.41
N TYR A 65 5.78 0.38 -2.66
CA TYR A 65 5.29 0.65 -1.31
C TYR A 65 3.81 1.08 -1.32
N LEU A 66 3.39 1.87 -2.29
CA LEU A 66 1.99 2.29 -2.46
C LEU A 66 1.08 1.10 -2.75
N VAL A 67 1.51 0.18 -3.63
CA VAL A 67 0.79 -1.07 -3.90
C VAL A 67 0.67 -1.92 -2.63
N TYR A 68 1.75 -2.06 -1.86
CA TYR A 68 1.71 -2.73 -0.57
C TYR A 68 0.72 -2.06 0.40
N LEU A 69 0.70 -0.73 0.44
CA LEU A 69 -0.18 0.04 1.31
C LEU A 69 -1.65 -0.14 0.93
N ILE A 70 -1.97 -0.24 -0.37
CA ILE A 70 -3.31 -0.64 -0.84
C ILE A 70 -3.68 -1.99 -0.26
N ILE A 71 -2.82 -2.99 -0.47
CA ILE A 71 -3.04 -4.36 -0.01
C ILE A 71 -3.27 -4.37 1.50
N TYR A 72 -2.45 -3.65 2.26
CA TYR A 72 -2.57 -3.51 3.71
C TYR A 72 -3.89 -2.87 4.16
N LEU A 73 -4.39 -1.85 3.46
CA LEU A 73 -5.64 -1.17 3.82
C LEU A 73 -6.89 -2.00 3.49
N VAL A 74 -6.82 -2.74 2.39
CA VAL A 74 -7.91 -3.56 1.89
C VAL A 74 -8.15 -4.76 2.83
N VAL A 75 -7.07 -5.34 3.34
CA VAL A 75 -7.01 -6.57 4.14
C VAL A 75 -7.22 -6.32 5.65
#